data_AF-A0A1E7ES60-F1
#
_entry.id   AF-A0A1E7ES60-F1
#
_cell.length_a   1.000
_cell.length_b   1.000
_cell.length_c   1.000
_cell.angle_alpha   90.00
_cell.angle_beta   90.00
_cell.angle_gamma   90.00
#
_symmetry.space_group_name_H-M   'P 1'
#
loop_
_entity.id
_entity.type
_entity.pdbx_description
1 polymer ?
#
loop_
_entity_poly.entity_id
_entity_poly.type
_entity_poly.pdbx_seq_one_letter_code
_entity_poly.pdbx_strand_id
1 'polypeptide(L)'
;MADGGYNHRRADDDDDDPLTTGVMGNEQTSVDMSRYVKLPASERFRLEADKLETNARIHIAEVGFDPLSGEWYYLTMRPDKVAPNHISTVLGTLLELSESLTTEELQYRMSIPPGQRDTYRKDLSGMMKQLLDHQKRKQQGQSPKR
;
A
#
# COMPACT_ATOMS: atom_id res chain seq x y z
N MET A 1 22.65 -31.92 40.34
CA MET A 1 22.97 -30.58 39.81
C MET A 1 23.51 -30.73 38.40
N ALA A 2 22.67 -30.43 37.40
CA ALA A 2 23.03 -29.87 36.09
C ALA A 2 21.72 -29.82 35.31
N ASP A 3 21.11 -28.64 35.33
CA ASP A 3 19.83 -28.29 34.73
C ASP A 3 19.94 -28.31 33.20
N GLY A 4 19.10 -29.13 32.56
CA GLY A 4 19.02 -29.26 31.11
C GLY A 4 18.18 -28.12 30.54
N GLY A 5 18.78 -26.94 30.44
CA GLY A 5 18.18 -25.79 29.79
C GLY A 5 18.03 -26.03 28.29
N TYR A 6 16.81 -26.41 27.86
CA TYR A 6 16.38 -26.30 26.48
C TYR A 6 16.45 -24.82 26.09
N ASN A 7 17.48 -24.46 25.33
CA ASN A 7 17.57 -23.16 24.68
C ASN A 7 16.41 -23.05 23.69
N HIS A 8 15.30 -22.48 24.16
CA HIS A 8 14.29 -21.88 23.32
C HIS A 8 14.97 -20.68 22.65
N ARG A 9 15.63 -20.94 21.51
CA ARG A 9 16.00 -19.88 20.58
C ARG A 9 14.69 -19.21 20.19
N ARG A 10 14.42 -18.06 20.81
CA ARG A 10 13.44 -17.11 20.32
C ARG A 10 13.76 -16.89 18.85
N ALA A 11 12.83 -17.28 17.99
CA ALA A 11 12.78 -16.83 16.61
C ALA A 11 12.30 -15.38 16.63
N ASP A 12 13.07 -14.51 17.30
CA ASP A 12 12.86 -13.06 17.26
C ASP A 12 13.49 -12.57 15.95
N ASP A 13 12.63 -12.23 14.98
CA ASP A 13 12.76 -11.10 14.05
C ASP A 13 14.00 -10.99 13.13
N ASP A 14 14.43 -12.07 12.48
CA ASP A 14 15.50 -12.04 11.44
C ASP A 14 15.00 -12.26 9.99
N ASP A 15 13.68 -12.14 9.74
CA ASP A 15 13.08 -12.25 8.38
C ASP A 15 12.84 -10.88 7.70
N ASP A 16 13.34 -9.81 8.29
CA ASP A 16 13.03 -8.43 7.92
C ASP A 16 14.20 -7.77 7.18
N ASP A 17 14.87 -8.51 6.28
CA ASP A 17 15.84 -7.88 5.38
C ASP A 17 15.06 -6.93 4.45
N PRO A 18 15.19 -5.60 4.61
CA PRO A 18 14.34 -4.67 3.91
C PRO A 18 14.70 -4.73 2.43
N LEU A 19 13.71 -5.07 1.60
CA LEU A 19 13.88 -5.04 0.15
C LEU A 19 14.45 -3.68 -0.26
N THR A 20 15.66 -3.68 -0.81
CA THR A 20 16.27 -2.45 -1.30
C THR A 20 15.58 -2.06 -2.61
N THR A 21 14.89 -0.92 -2.58
CA THR A 21 14.17 -0.38 -3.74
C THR A 21 14.78 0.94 -4.16
N GLY A 22 14.84 1.15 -5.47
CA GLY A 22 15.43 2.36 -6.01
C GLY A 22 14.85 2.75 -7.37
N VAL A 23 14.92 4.04 -7.65
CA VAL A 23 14.49 4.64 -8.92
C VAL A 23 15.64 5.43 -9.52
N MET A 24 15.53 5.80 -10.80
CA MET A 24 16.56 6.63 -11.45
C MET A 24 16.49 8.06 -10.93
N GLY A 25 17.64 8.62 -10.55
CA GLY A 25 17.82 10.03 -10.19
C GLY A 25 18.43 10.85 -11.32
N ASN A 26 18.76 12.11 -11.02
CA ASN A 26 19.43 13.02 -11.95
C ASN A 26 20.89 12.57 -12.20
N GLU A 27 21.47 12.93 -13.34
CA GLU A 27 22.92 12.76 -13.62
C GLU A 27 23.45 11.34 -13.37
N GLN A 28 22.67 10.31 -13.75
CA GLN A 28 23.01 8.88 -13.56
C GLN A 28 23.10 8.42 -12.09
N THR A 29 22.51 9.17 -11.16
CA THR A 29 22.36 8.74 -9.77
C THR A 29 21.18 7.77 -9.61
N SER A 30 21.19 7.01 -8.51
CA SER A 30 20.02 6.27 -8.04
C SER A 30 19.44 6.95 -6.79
N VAL A 31 18.12 6.93 -6.66
CA VAL A 31 17.41 7.40 -5.47
C VAL A 31 16.91 6.18 -4.72
N ASP A 32 17.37 6.01 -3.48
CA ASP A 32 16.91 4.97 -2.58
C ASP A 32 15.49 5.28 -2.08
N MET A 33 14.58 4.36 -2.33
CA MET A 33 13.17 4.45 -1.98
C MET A 33 12.77 3.43 -0.90
N SER A 34 13.72 2.66 -0.36
CA SER A 34 13.46 1.53 0.57
C SER A 34 12.76 1.95 1.86
N ARG A 35 12.87 3.23 2.25
CA ARG A 35 12.13 3.78 3.40
C ARG A 35 10.64 3.99 3.12
N TYR A 36 10.28 4.22 1.86
CA TYR A 36 8.95 4.63 1.44
C TYR A 36 8.17 3.51 0.73
N VAL A 37 8.87 2.67 -0.04
CA VAL A 37 8.27 1.51 -0.70
C VAL A 37 8.48 0.30 0.19
N LYS A 38 7.43 -0.07 0.91
CA LYS A 38 7.40 -1.24 1.79
C LYS A 38 6.29 -2.17 1.35
N LEU A 39 6.67 -3.34 0.86
CA LEU A 39 5.73 -4.39 0.49
C LEU A 39 5.37 -5.21 1.75
N PRO A 40 4.09 -5.52 1.97
CA PRO A 40 3.68 -6.55 2.92
C PRO A 40 4.37 -7.88 2.62
N ALA A 41 4.54 -8.73 3.63
CA ALA A 41 5.25 -10.01 3.49
C ALA A 41 4.72 -10.87 2.34
N SER A 42 3.40 -10.94 2.16
CA SER A 42 2.76 -11.67 1.06
C SER A 42 3.21 -11.18 -0.32
N GLU A 43 3.32 -9.86 -0.49
CA GLU A 43 3.71 -9.24 -1.75
C GLU A 43 5.21 -9.37 -2.00
N ARG A 44 6.03 -9.30 -0.93
CA ARG A 44 7.46 -9.57 -0.99
C ARG A 44 7.75 -11.00 -1.45
N PHE A 45 7.07 -12.00 -0.89
CA PHE A 45 7.27 -13.40 -1.29
C PHE A 45 6.89 -13.65 -2.75
N ARG A 46 5.84 -12.99 -3.26
CA ARG A 46 5.48 -13.02 -4.68
C ARG A 46 6.59 -12.42 -5.56
N LEU A 47 7.12 -11.25 -5.18
CA LEU A 47 8.22 -10.61 -5.89
C LEU A 47 9.47 -11.49 -5.91
N GLU A 48 9.84 -12.08 -4.77
CA GLU A 48 11.02 -12.94 -4.66
C GLU A 48 10.90 -14.21 -5.49
N ALA A 49 9.72 -14.83 -5.54
CA ALA A 49 9.46 -15.97 -6.42
C ALA A 49 9.71 -15.61 -7.89
N ASP A 50 9.11 -14.53 -8.39
CA ASP A 50 9.27 -14.10 -9.80
C ASP A 50 10.71 -13.64 -10.10
N LYS A 51 11.39 -13.06 -9.10
CA LYS A 51 12.80 -12.68 -9.20
C LYS A 51 13.70 -13.90 -9.41
N LEU A 52 13.41 -15.02 -8.74
CA LEU A 52 14.19 -16.26 -8.89
C LEU A 52 13.98 -16.92 -10.26
N GLU A 53 12.81 -16.73 -10.87
CA GLU A 53 12.51 -17.25 -12.21
C GLU A 53 13.20 -16.46 -13.33
N THR A 54 13.62 -15.22 -13.05
CA THR A 54 14.28 -14.35 -14.04
C THR A 54 15.80 -14.35 -13.85
N ASN A 55 16.55 -14.89 -14.81
CA ASN A 55 18.02 -14.80 -14.79
C ASN A 55 18.51 -13.47 -15.37
N ALA A 56 18.15 -12.37 -14.72
CA ALA A 56 18.52 -11.02 -15.13
C ALA A 56 19.57 -10.42 -14.19
N ARG A 57 20.50 -9.63 -14.74
CA ARG A 57 21.48 -8.89 -13.94
C ARG A 57 20.84 -7.76 -13.13
N ILE A 58 19.73 -7.21 -13.64
CA ILE A 58 18.95 -6.14 -13.03
C ILE A 58 17.49 -6.59 -13.01
N HIS A 59 16.86 -6.48 -11.85
CA HIS A 59 15.45 -6.81 -11.66
C HIS A 59 14.66 -5.52 -11.50
N ILE A 60 13.72 -5.27 -12.41
CA ILE A 60 12.81 -4.15 -12.34
C ILE A 60 11.42 -4.73 -12.10
N ALA A 61 10.77 -4.27 -11.03
CA ALA A 61 9.42 -4.67 -10.68
C ALA A 61 8.47 -3.50 -10.90
N GLU A 62 7.23 -3.83 -11.25
CA GLU A 62 6.10 -2.91 -11.20
C GLU A 62 5.36 -3.11 -9.87
N VAL A 63 5.15 -1.99 -9.18
CA VAL A 63 4.46 -1.93 -7.90
C VAL A 63 3.37 -0.85 -7.97
N GLY A 64 2.29 -1.10 -7.25
CA GLY A 64 1.19 -0.17 -7.09
C GLY A 64 1.10 0.29 -5.64
N PHE A 65 0.46 1.44 -5.43
CA PHE A 65 0.15 1.97 -4.12
C PHE A 65 -1.35 2.12 -4.01
N ASP A 66 -1.95 1.53 -2.97
CA ASP A 66 -3.36 1.74 -2.65
C ASP A 66 -3.49 2.90 -1.67
N PRO A 67 -4.04 4.06 -2.07
CA PRO A 67 -4.16 5.22 -1.21
C PRO A 67 -5.18 5.03 -0.06
N LEU A 68 -6.08 4.05 -0.14
CA LEU A 68 -7.08 3.80 0.90
C LEU A 68 -6.49 3.03 2.08
N SER A 69 -5.70 1.99 1.79
CA SER A 69 -4.99 1.21 2.81
C SER A 69 -3.64 1.82 3.19
N GLY A 70 -3.02 2.59 2.29
CA GLY A 70 -1.66 3.09 2.42
C GLY A 70 -0.60 2.02 2.17
N GLU A 71 -0.97 0.90 1.54
CA GLU A 71 -0.08 -0.23 1.30
C GLU A 71 0.43 -0.28 -0.13
N TRP A 72 1.68 -0.69 -0.29
CA TRP A 72 2.24 -1.04 -1.60
C TRP A 72 1.92 -2.49 -1.92
N TYR A 73 1.70 -2.78 -3.19
CA TYR A 73 1.50 -4.14 -3.68
C TYR A 73 2.32 -4.39 -4.94
N TYR A 74 2.70 -5.64 -5.13
CA TYR A 74 3.49 -6.10 -6.26
C TYR A 74 2.57 -6.54 -7.40
N LEU A 75 2.85 -6.03 -8.60
CA LEU A 75 2.14 -6.42 -9.81
C LEU A 75 2.90 -7.51 -10.56
N THR A 76 4.10 -7.18 -11.05
CA THR A 76 4.87 -8.08 -11.94
C THR A 76 6.32 -7.66 -12.10
N MET A 77 7.17 -8.61 -12.51
CA MET A 77 8.52 -8.34 -12.99
C MET A 77 8.44 -7.77 -14.41
N ARG A 78 9.30 -6.79 -14.70
CA ARG A 78 9.37 -6.05 -15.96
C ARG A 78 10.67 -6.37 -16.71
N PRO A 79 10.81 -7.57 -17.30
CA PRO A 79 12.02 -7.95 -18.03
C PRO A 79 12.20 -7.13 -19.32
N ASP A 80 11.14 -6.47 -19.79
CA ASP A 80 11.16 -5.56 -20.93
C ASP A 80 11.89 -4.23 -20.64
N LYS A 81 12.05 -3.88 -19.36
CA LYS A 81 12.72 -2.64 -18.97
C LYS A 81 14.21 -2.86 -18.71
N VAL A 82 15.00 -1.89 -19.15
CA VAL A 82 16.46 -1.84 -18.91
C VAL A 82 16.84 -0.89 -17.78
N ALA A 83 15.91 -0.04 -17.32
CA ALA A 83 16.08 0.90 -16.23
C ALA A 83 14.75 1.16 -15.50
N PRO A 84 14.77 1.47 -14.19
CA PRO A 84 13.58 1.89 -13.47
C PRO A 84 13.14 3.29 -13.91
N ASN A 85 11.93 3.71 -13.51
CA ASN A 85 11.42 5.04 -13.82
C ASN A 85 12.29 6.13 -13.18
N HIS A 86 12.29 7.34 -13.77
CA HIS A 86 12.90 8.51 -13.17
C HIS A 86 12.10 8.99 -11.95
N ILE A 87 12.79 9.52 -10.93
CA ILE A 87 12.17 10.00 -9.69
C ILE A 87 11.06 11.03 -9.96
N SER A 88 11.24 11.91 -10.95
CA SER A 88 10.20 12.89 -11.34
C SER A 88 8.91 12.22 -11.82
N THR A 89 9.02 11.10 -12.55
CA THR A 89 7.86 10.32 -12.98
C THR A 89 7.17 9.69 -11.77
N VAL A 90 7.93 9.08 -10.86
CA VAL A 90 7.38 8.45 -9.66
C VAL A 90 6.68 9.46 -8.77
N LEU A 91 7.29 10.62 -8.52
CA LEU A 91 6.67 11.70 -7.74
C LEU A 91 5.40 12.24 -8.42
N GLY A 92 5.41 12.38 -9.75
CA GLY A 92 4.22 12.76 -10.52
C GLY A 92 3.07 11.78 -10.33
N THR A 93 3.33 10.48 -10.44
CA THR A 93 2.32 9.44 -10.22
C THR A 93 1.82 9.42 -8.78
N LEU A 94 2.67 9.62 -7.78
CA LEU A 94 2.24 9.71 -6.38
C LEU A 94 1.34 10.93 -6.11
N LEU A 95 1.66 12.08 -6.71
CA LEU A 95 0.81 13.27 -6.63
C LEU A 95 -0.55 13.01 -7.29
N GLU A 96 -0.55 12.42 -8.48
CA GLU A 96 -1.77 12.05 -9.19
C GLU A 96 -2.66 11.12 -8.34
N LEU A 97 -2.08 10.07 -7.75
CA LEU A 97 -2.80 9.18 -6.83
C LEU A 97 -3.38 9.94 -5.63
N SER A 98 -2.63 10.90 -5.07
CA SER A 98 -3.06 11.70 -3.92
C SER A 98 -4.19 12.69 -4.23
N GLU A 99 -4.28 13.14 -5.48
CA GLU A 99 -5.29 14.10 -5.95
C GLU A 99 -6.47 13.43 -6.66
N SER A 100 -6.34 12.14 -6.99
CA SER A 100 -7.36 11.40 -7.73
C SER A 100 -8.67 11.28 -6.95
N LEU A 101 -9.78 11.47 -7.68
CA LEU A 101 -11.11 11.17 -7.16
C LEU A 101 -11.37 9.67 -7.31
N THR A 102 -12.01 9.06 -6.32
CA THR A 102 -12.49 7.69 -6.51
C THR A 102 -13.56 7.66 -7.60
N THR A 103 -13.70 6.50 -8.25
CA THR A 103 -14.73 6.28 -9.26
C THR A 103 -16.13 6.59 -8.70
N GLU A 104 -16.40 6.18 -7.47
CA GLU A 104 -17.67 6.40 -6.78
C GLU A 104 -17.92 7.88 -6.47
N GLU A 105 -16.88 8.62 -6.05
CA GLU A 105 -16.97 10.06 -5.86
C GLU A 105 -17.30 10.78 -7.16
N LEU A 106 -16.60 10.43 -8.24
CA LEU A 106 -16.83 11.02 -9.55
C LEU A 106 -18.25 10.71 -10.04
N GLN A 107 -18.69 9.45 -9.96
CA GLN A 107 -20.04 9.05 -10.35
C GLN A 107 -21.11 9.78 -9.53
N TYR A 108 -20.93 9.90 -8.21
CA TYR A 108 -21.84 10.66 -7.37
C TYR A 108 -21.92 12.12 -7.84
N ARG A 109 -20.77 12.79 -8.02
CA ARG A 109 -20.75 14.21 -8.42
C ARG A 109 -21.39 14.42 -9.80
N MET A 110 -21.21 13.50 -10.73
CA MET A 110 -21.84 13.54 -12.05
C MET A 110 -23.35 13.22 -12.02
N SER A 111 -23.83 12.57 -10.95
CA SER A 111 -25.27 12.29 -10.77
C SER A 111 -26.07 13.49 -10.24
N ILE A 112 -25.38 14.54 -9.77
CA ILE A 112 -26.02 15.75 -9.25
C ILE A 112 -26.67 16.52 -10.41
N PRO A 113 -27.99 16.84 -10.35
CA PRO A 113 -28.65 17.56 -11.42
C PRO A 113 -28.01 18.92 -11.72
N PRO A 114 -28.01 19.36 -13.00
CA PRO A 114 -27.47 20.67 -13.38
C PRO A 114 -28.12 21.81 -12.57
N GLY A 115 -27.29 22.78 -12.16
CA GLY A 115 -27.74 23.93 -11.37
C GLY A 115 -27.86 23.67 -9.86
N GLN A 116 -27.67 22.43 -9.40
CA GLN A 116 -27.54 22.12 -7.99
C GLN A 116 -26.09 22.21 -7.51
N ARG A 117 -25.91 22.46 -6.22
CA ARG A 117 -24.59 22.53 -5.58
C ARG A 117 -24.04 21.13 -5.33
N ASP A 118 -22.72 20.98 -5.44
CA ASP A 118 -22.03 19.76 -5.00
C ASP A 118 -22.29 19.46 -3.51
N THR A 119 -22.92 18.32 -3.25
CA THR A 119 -23.29 17.81 -1.93
C THR A 119 -22.44 16.64 -1.45
N TYR A 120 -21.47 16.15 -2.25
CA TYR A 120 -20.76 14.89 -1.98
C TYR A 120 -20.20 14.81 -0.56
N ARG A 121 -19.43 15.82 -0.16
CA ARG A 121 -18.80 15.87 1.16
C ARG A 121 -19.81 15.90 2.30
N LYS A 122 -20.93 16.61 2.11
CA LYS A 122 -21.99 16.74 3.13
C LYS A 122 -22.69 15.40 3.32
N ASP A 123 -23.07 14.77 2.22
CA ASP A 123 -23.83 13.51 2.25
C ASP A 123 -22.95 12.36 2.74
N LEU A 124 -21.69 12.29 2.29
CA LEU A 124 -20.72 11.33 2.80
C LEU A 124 -20.53 11.47 4.30
N SER A 125 -20.34 12.70 4.81
CA SER A 125 -20.23 12.94 6.26
C SER A 125 -21.48 12.49 7.02
N GLY A 126 -22.66 12.73 6.45
CA GLY A 126 -23.93 12.28 7.02
C GLY A 126 -24.03 10.76 7.10
N MET A 127 -23.66 10.06 6.02
CA MET A 127 -23.67 8.59 5.96
C MET A 127 -22.62 7.97 6.90
N MET A 128 -21.41 8.53 6.96
CA MET A 128 -20.38 8.07 7.89
C MET A 128 -20.83 8.20 9.35
N LYS A 129 -21.51 9.30 9.71
CA LYS A 129 -22.10 9.47 11.04
C LYS A 129 -23.12 8.37 11.35
N GLN A 130 -24.01 8.05 10.40
CA GLN A 130 -24.99 6.97 10.58
C GLN A 130 -24.34 5.60 10.78
N LEU A 131 -23.27 5.31 10.02
CA LEU A 131 -22.46 4.09 10.17
C LEU A 131 -21.82 3.99 11.56
N LEU A 132 -21.23 5.08 12.05
CA LEU A 132 -20.65 5.13 13.39
C LEU A 132 -21.70 4.93 14.49
N ASP A 133 -22.86 5.56 14.36
CA ASP A 133 -23.96 5.41 15.32
C ASP A 133 -24.52 3.98 15.32
N HIS A 134 -24.51 3.30 14.16
CA HIS A 134 -24.83 1.88 14.08
C HIS A 134 -23.79 1.00 14.81
N GLN A 135 -22.49 1.26 14.60
CA GLN A 135 -21.40 0.52 15.23
C GLN A 135 -21.44 0.65 16.78
N LYS A 136 -21.65 1.86 17.29
CA LYS A 136 -21.75 2.13 18.74
C LYS A 136 -22.90 1.36 19.39
N ARG A 137 -24.05 1.30 18.73
CA ARG A 137 -25.22 0.56 19.23
C ARG A 137 -24.95 -0.94 19.32
N LYS A 138 -24.25 -1.52 18.34
CA LYS A 138 -23.84 -2.94 18.38
C LYS A 138 -22.94 -3.25 19.57
N GLN A 139 -21.97 -2.39 19.86
CA GLN A 139 -21.04 -2.57 20.96
C GLN A 139 -21.72 -2.49 22.33
N GLN A 140 -22.68 -1.58 22.50
CA GLN A 140 -23.46 -1.46 23.75
C GLN A 140 -24.31 -2.70 24.04
N GLY A 141 -24.84 -3.34 22.99
CA GLY A 141 -25.62 -4.59 23.09
C GLY A 141 -24.79 -5.85 23.41
N GLN A 142 -23.46 -5.79 23.37
CA GLN A 142 -22.55 -6.91 23.68
C GLN A 142 -21.98 -6.90 25.10
N SER A 143 -22.44 -5.99 25.98
CA SER A 143 -22.00 -5.97 27.38
C SER A 143 -22.27 -7.34 28.04
N PRO A 144 -21.27 -7.99 28.65
CA PRO A 144 -21.40 -9.35 29.16
C PRO A 144 -22.42 -9.39 30.30
N LYS A 145 -23.40 -10.30 30.20
CA LYS A 145 -24.24 -10.68 31.33
C LYS A 145 -23.32 -11.24 32.42
N ARG A 146 -23.21 -10.52 33.53
CA ARG A 146 -22.57 -10.99 34.76
C ARG A 146 -23.34 -12.16 35.36
#